data_AF-A0A9E2Z5E8-F1
#
_entry.id   AF-A0A9E2Z5E8-F1
#
_cell.length_a   1.000
_cell.length_b   1.000
_cell.length_c   1.000
_cell.angle_alpha   90.00
_cell.angle_beta   90.00
_cell.angle_gamma   90.00
#
_symmetry.space_group_name_H-M   'P 1'
#
loop_
_entity.id
_entity.type
_entity.pdbx_description
1 polymer ?
#
loop_
_entity_poly.entity_id
_entity_poly.type
_entity_poly.pdbx_seq_one_letter_code
_entity_poly.pdbx_strand_id
1 'polypeptide(L)'
;YACRRRGPLTMAPSQLGIFTRSDPRRERANIQFHVQPLSLDKFGDPLHRFPAITVAACNLQPTSRGSVRLRSKQVDEKPIIAPNYLSTVDDREVAADAIRTTRRLMQQRALEKYHPVEFLPGPSVGDDDASLAKAAGDIGTTIFHPVGTAKMGTASDASAVVDERLRFHGIKGLRVVDASVMPTITSGNTNTPTAMIAEKGAGMILEDAR
;
A
#
# COMPACT_ATOMS: atom_id res chain seq x y z
N TYR A 1 16.79 10.34 -23.22
CA TYR A 1 15.46 10.96 -23.07
C TYR A 1 15.19 12.07 -24.08
N ALA A 2 15.90 13.22 -24.02
CA ALA A 2 15.55 14.45 -24.73
C ALA A 2 15.19 14.33 -26.23
N CYS A 3 15.95 13.59 -27.04
CA CYS A 3 15.68 13.53 -28.50
C CYS A 3 14.89 12.29 -28.95
N ARG A 4 14.86 11.22 -28.16
CA ARG A 4 14.34 9.91 -28.59
C ARG A 4 13.29 9.29 -27.67
N ARG A 5 13.00 9.92 -26.52
CA ARG A 5 12.14 9.38 -25.44
C ARG A 5 12.42 7.90 -25.15
N ARG A 6 13.71 7.55 -25.11
CA ARG A 6 14.23 6.23 -24.73
C ARG A 6 15.29 6.39 -23.64
N GLY A 7 15.53 5.31 -22.91
CA GLY A 7 16.56 5.18 -21.88
C GLY A 7 16.00 5.10 -20.45
N PRO A 8 16.86 4.96 -19.44
CA PRO A 8 16.45 4.69 -18.05
C PRO A 8 15.46 5.69 -17.45
N LEU A 9 15.51 6.97 -17.88
CA LEU A 9 14.60 8.03 -17.45
C LEU A 9 13.16 7.90 -17.97
N THR A 10 12.86 6.92 -18.83
CA THR A 10 11.48 6.61 -19.27
C THR A 10 10.87 5.43 -18.53
N MET A 11 11.59 4.80 -17.61
CA MET A 11 11.12 3.61 -16.92
C MET A 11 10.39 3.97 -15.63
N ALA A 12 9.36 3.19 -15.30
CA ALA A 12 8.74 3.26 -13.99
C ALA A 12 9.79 2.91 -12.91
N PRO A 13 9.71 3.52 -11.71
CA PRO A 13 10.67 3.26 -10.64
C PRO A 13 10.74 1.78 -10.27
N SER A 14 9.59 1.11 -10.20
CA SER A 14 9.45 -0.31 -9.92
C SER A 14 9.33 -1.08 -11.23
N GLN A 15 10.31 -1.92 -11.53
CA GLN A 15 10.41 -2.63 -12.82
C GLN A 15 10.02 -4.10 -12.72
N LEU A 16 10.09 -4.65 -11.51
CA LEU A 16 9.68 -6.02 -11.22
C LEU A 16 8.73 -6.02 -10.01
N GLY A 17 7.66 -6.79 -10.15
CA GLY A 17 6.69 -7.04 -9.09
C GLY A 17 6.67 -8.52 -8.72
N ILE A 18 6.55 -8.83 -7.43
CA ILE A 18 6.35 -10.20 -6.94
C ILE A 18 5.17 -10.20 -5.97
N PHE A 19 4.23 -11.12 -6.14
CA PHE A 19 3.19 -11.39 -5.16
C PHE A 19 3.51 -12.72 -4.49
N THR A 20 3.63 -12.72 -3.17
CA THR A 20 3.94 -13.94 -2.42
C THR A 20 3.34 -13.90 -1.02
N ARG A 21 3.51 -14.99 -0.29
CA ARG A 21 3.10 -15.14 1.11
C ARG A 21 4.24 -14.69 2.02
N SER A 22 3.91 -13.95 3.08
CA SER A 22 4.86 -13.59 4.14
C SER A 22 5.31 -14.84 4.91
N ASP A 23 4.37 -15.76 5.14
CA ASP A 23 4.59 -17.00 5.86
C ASP A 23 3.68 -18.15 5.34
N PRO A 24 4.03 -19.43 5.59
CA PRO A 24 3.28 -20.57 5.06
C PRO A 24 1.83 -20.69 5.53
N ARG A 25 1.44 -20.05 6.64
CA ARG A 25 0.08 -20.10 7.18
C ARG A 25 -0.89 -19.24 6.38
N ARG A 26 -0.39 -18.32 5.53
CA ARG A 26 -1.24 -17.48 4.67
C ARG A 26 -1.84 -18.33 3.55
N GLU A 27 -3.15 -18.21 3.36
CA GLU A 27 -3.87 -18.95 2.31
C GLU A 27 -3.54 -18.45 0.91
N ARG A 28 -3.21 -17.17 0.77
CA ARG A 28 -2.91 -16.49 -0.50
C ARG A 28 -1.83 -15.44 -0.32
N ALA A 29 -1.30 -14.93 -1.42
CA ALA A 29 -0.32 -13.84 -1.39
C ALA A 29 -0.86 -12.64 -0.61
N ASN A 30 -0.13 -12.23 0.42
CA ASN A 30 -0.46 -11.11 1.30
C ASN A 30 0.64 -10.04 1.31
N ILE A 31 1.75 -10.27 0.60
CA ILE A 31 2.78 -9.25 0.38
C ILE A 31 3.06 -9.06 -1.11
N GLN A 32 3.29 -7.81 -1.50
CA GLN A 32 3.76 -7.41 -2.83
C GLN A 32 5.15 -6.81 -2.69
N PHE A 33 6.10 -7.27 -3.49
CA PHE A 33 7.39 -6.61 -3.66
C PHE A 33 7.37 -5.70 -4.88
N HIS A 34 7.85 -4.48 -4.70
CA HIS A 34 8.23 -3.57 -5.77
C HIS A 34 9.76 -3.50 -5.81
N VAL A 35 10.35 -4.07 -6.86
CA VAL A 35 11.81 -4.11 -7.03
C VAL A 35 12.25 -3.00 -7.97
N GLN A 36 13.17 -2.17 -7.48
CA GLN A 36 13.64 -0.97 -8.14
C GLN A 36 15.16 -1.08 -8.34
N PRO A 37 15.69 -0.79 -9.54
CA PRO A 37 17.13 -0.82 -9.81
C PRO A 37 17.83 0.48 -9.33
N LEU A 38 17.42 0.98 -8.17
CA LEU A 38 17.90 2.22 -7.56
C LEU A 38 17.79 2.13 -6.04
N SER A 39 18.48 3.01 -5.33
CA SER A 39 18.37 3.16 -3.88
C SER A 39 18.47 4.64 -3.46
N LEU A 40 17.76 4.99 -2.41
CA LEU A 40 17.59 6.33 -1.83
C LEU A 40 16.92 6.20 -0.45
N ASP A 41 17.13 7.16 0.43
CA ASP A 41 16.57 7.14 1.80
C ASP A 41 15.03 7.31 1.80
N LYS A 42 14.51 8.23 0.98
CA LYS A 42 13.07 8.48 0.81
C LYS A 42 12.75 9.01 -0.59
N PHE A 43 11.59 8.67 -1.13
CA PHE A 43 11.19 9.13 -2.47
C PHE A 43 11.28 10.67 -2.56
N GLY A 44 12.03 11.15 -3.55
CA GLY A 44 12.33 12.56 -3.76
C GLY A 44 13.79 12.93 -3.43
N ASP A 45 14.50 12.13 -2.63
CA ASP A 45 15.90 12.37 -2.32
C ASP A 45 16.84 11.93 -3.47
N PRO A 46 18.07 12.46 -3.52
CA PRO A 46 19.09 12.01 -4.46
C PRO A 46 19.37 10.50 -4.33
N LEU A 47 19.73 9.87 -5.44
CA LEU A 47 20.15 8.47 -5.44
C LEU A 47 21.45 8.29 -4.65
N HIS A 48 21.57 7.15 -3.98
CA HIS A 48 22.85 6.77 -3.40
C HIS A 48 23.93 6.63 -4.49
N ARG A 49 25.18 6.91 -4.10
CA ARG A 49 26.35 6.85 -5.00
C ARG A 49 27.00 5.46 -5.07
N PHE A 50 26.31 4.43 -4.57
CA PHE A 50 26.73 3.03 -4.63
C PHE A 50 25.68 2.19 -5.38
N PRO A 51 26.10 1.11 -6.07
CA PRO A 51 25.16 0.24 -6.77
C PRO A 51 24.29 -0.52 -5.77
N ALA A 52 22.97 -0.46 -5.94
CA ALA A 52 22.01 -1.18 -5.11
C ALA A 52 20.67 -1.33 -5.83
N ILE A 53 19.86 -2.26 -5.30
CA ILE A 53 18.44 -2.39 -5.63
C ILE A 53 17.62 -2.18 -4.36
N THR A 54 16.42 -1.64 -4.51
CA THR A 54 15.44 -1.57 -3.42
C THR A 54 14.37 -2.62 -3.65
N VAL A 55 14.16 -3.48 -2.66
CA VAL A 55 13.09 -4.50 -2.63
C VAL A 55 12.04 -4.04 -1.61
N ALA A 56 11.12 -3.18 -2.04
CA ALA A 56 10.12 -2.61 -1.15
C ALA A 56 8.95 -3.59 -0.96
N ALA A 57 8.75 -4.04 0.27
CA ALA A 57 7.65 -4.93 0.64
C ALA A 57 6.40 -4.13 1.04
N CYS A 58 5.23 -4.54 0.56
CA CYS A 58 3.95 -3.97 0.96
C CYS A 58 3.03 -5.05 1.51
N ASN A 59 2.46 -4.84 2.70
CA ASN A 59 1.35 -5.65 3.20
C ASN A 59 0.07 -5.31 2.43
N LEU A 60 -0.50 -6.30 1.75
CA LEU A 60 -1.66 -6.17 0.88
C LEU A 60 -3.00 -6.41 1.60
N GLN A 61 -2.94 -6.88 2.85
CA GLN A 61 -4.13 -7.22 3.64
C GLN A 61 -3.99 -6.67 5.07
N PRO A 62 -3.69 -5.36 5.23
CA PRO A 62 -3.46 -4.79 6.55
C PRO A 62 -4.74 -4.81 7.41
N THR A 63 -4.56 -5.07 8.69
CA THR A 63 -5.62 -5.09 9.71
C THR A 63 -5.68 -3.78 10.50
N SER A 64 -4.60 -2.99 10.54
CA SER A 64 -4.62 -1.63 11.10
C SER A 64 -5.63 -0.74 10.38
N ARG A 65 -6.27 0.17 11.12
CA ARG A 65 -7.21 1.16 10.59
C ARG A 65 -6.87 2.56 11.10
N GLY A 66 -6.90 3.50 10.17
CA GLY A 66 -6.66 4.91 10.41
C GLY A 66 -7.93 5.75 10.41
N SER A 67 -7.76 7.07 10.49
CA SER A 67 -8.84 8.04 10.34
C SER A 67 -8.40 9.27 9.58
N VAL A 68 -9.38 9.92 8.96
CA VAL A 68 -9.29 11.28 8.41
C VAL A 68 -10.33 12.12 9.14
N ARG A 69 -9.92 13.21 9.79
CA ARG A 69 -10.81 14.08 10.55
C ARG A 69 -10.60 15.54 10.17
N LEU A 70 -11.68 16.31 10.22
CA LEU A 70 -11.59 17.76 10.11
C LEU A 70 -10.78 18.30 11.29
N ARG A 71 -9.90 19.26 11.00
CA ARG A 71 -9.12 19.98 12.01
C ARG A 71 -9.92 21.11 12.62
N SER A 72 -10.64 21.85 11.78
CA SER A 72 -11.55 22.92 12.19
C SER A 72 -12.71 23.06 11.21
N LYS A 73 -13.45 24.17 11.30
CA LYS A 73 -14.52 24.56 10.37
C LYS A 73 -13.98 25.28 9.12
N GLN A 74 -12.69 25.64 9.08
CA GLN A 74 -12.08 26.31 7.92
C GLN A 74 -11.88 25.33 6.77
N VAL A 75 -12.35 25.71 5.57
CA VAL A 75 -12.44 24.82 4.40
C VAL A 75 -11.07 24.52 3.78
N ASP A 76 -10.13 25.45 3.89
CA ASP A 76 -8.77 25.35 3.35
C ASP A 76 -7.79 24.66 4.31
N GLU A 77 -8.20 24.39 5.54
CA GLU A 77 -7.35 23.78 6.53
C GLU A 77 -7.20 22.27 6.29
N LYS A 78 -5.94 21.80 6.24
CA LYS A 78 -5.62 20.40 5.97
C LYS A 78 -6.21 19.48 7.05
N PRO A 79 -6.83 18.34 6.67
CA PRO A 79 -7.37 17.41 7.63
C PRO A 79 -6.28 16.77 8.48
N ILE A 80 -6.67 16.21 9.62
CA ILE A 80 -5.84 15.34 10.43
C ILE A 80 -5.94 13.94 9.84
N ILE A 81 -4.80 13.39 9.40
CA ILE A 81 -4.71 12.03 8.87
C ILE A 81 -3.86 11.21 9.84
N ALA A 82 -4.47 10.16 10.41
CA ALA A 82 -3.81 9.26 11.34
C ALA A 82 -3.95 7.82 10.84
N PRO A 83 -2.98 7.29 10.05
CA PRO A 83 -3.08 5.96 9.45
C PRO A 83 -3.00 4.80 10.45
N ASN A 84 -2.36 5.02 11.61
CA ASN A 84 -2.13 4.02 12.65
C ASN A 84 -1.44 2.74 12.12
N TYR A 85 -0.46 2.89 11.23
CA TYR A 85 0.31 1.76 10.71
C TYR A 85 0.92 0.93 11.84
N LEU A 86 0.95 -0.40 11.66
CA LEU A 86 1.49 -1.34 12.64
C LEU A 86 0.82 -1.25 14.03
N SER A 87 -0.46 -0.86 14.09
CA SER A 87 -1.21 -0.80 15.36
C SER A 87 -1.70 -2.17 15.82
N THR A 88 -1.86 -3.12 14.89
CA THR A 88 -2.28 -4.50 15.18
C THR A 88 -1.07 -5.44 15.31
N VAL A 89 -1.27 -6.56 16.00
CA VAL A 89 -0.26 -7.63 16.10
C VAL A 89 -0.01 -8.26 14.72
N ASP A 90 -1.09 -8.58 13.98
CA ASP A 90 -0.98 -9.20 12.65
C ASP A 90 -0.16 -8.34 11.67
N ASP A 91 -0.33 -7.01 11.67
CA ASP A 91 0.47 -6.16 10.78
C ASP A 91 1.95 -6.12 11.15
N ARG A 92 2.29 -6.20 12.44
CA ARG A 92 3.68 -6.28 12.92
C ARG A 92 4.31 -7.61 12.54
N GLU A 93 3.57 -8.71 12.67
CA GLU A 93 4.02 -10.04 12.24
C GLU A 93 4.28 -10.06 10.72
N VAL A 94 3.33 -9.57 9.90
CA VAL A 94 3.53 -9.49 8.44
C VAL A 94 4.72 -8.61 8.09
N ALA A 95 4.93 -7.50 8.78
CA ALA A 95 6.07 -6.62 8.55
C ALA A 95 7.41 -7.31 8.84
N ALA A 96 7.50 -8.04 9.95
CA ALA A 96 8.69 -8.84 10.28
C ALA A 96 8.93 -9.95 9.24
N ASP A 97 7.88 -10.70 8.89
CA ASP A 97 7.96 -11.78 7.91
C ASP A 97 8.28 -11.29 6.49
N ALA A 98 7.87 -10.08 6.15
CA ALA A 98 8.25 -9.43 4.90
C ALA A 98 9.76 -9.18 4.84
N ILE A 99 10.38 -8.70 5.93
CA ILE A 99 11.84 -8.54 6.02
C ILE A 99 12.53 -9.90 5.89
N ARG A 100 12.07 -10.92 6.62
CA ARG A 100 12.62 -12.28 6.51
C ARG A 100 12.53 -12.83 5.09
N THR A 101 11.39 -12.60 4.43
CA THR A 101 11.18 -13.03 3.04
C THR A 101 12.12 -12.31 2.09
N THR A 102 12.33 -11.00 2.28
CA THR A 102 13.32 -10.23 1.51
C THR A 102 14.74 -10.77 1.73
N ARG A 103 15.15 -11.04 2.97
CA ARG A 103 16.46 -11.62 3.29
C ARG A 103 16.65 -12.96 2.58
N ARG A 104 15.66 -13.86 2.64
CA ARG A 104 15.68 -15.15 1.92
C ARG A 104 15.74 -14.98 0.40
N LEU A 105 15.02 -13.98 -0.15
CA LEU A 105 15.06 -13.65 -1.58
C LEU A 105 16.45 -13.18 -2.00
N MET A 106 17.09 -12.32 -1.21
CA MET A 106 18.41 -11.79 -1.50
C MET A 106 19.54 -12.81 -1.35
N GLN A 107 19.32 -13.91 -0.63
CA GLN A 107 20.24 -15.02 -0.45
C GLN A 107 20.14 -16.11 -1.54
N GLN A 108 19.26 -15.96 -2.54
CA GLN A 108 19.12 -16.95 -3.60
C GLN A 108 20.40 -17.09 -4.45
N ARG A 109 20.69 -18.32 -4.91
CA ARG A 109 21.89 -18.65 -5.72
C ARG A 109 22.11 -17.72 -6.91
N ALA A 110 21.03 -17.28 -7.55
CA ALA A 110 21.07 -16.39 -8.71
C ALA A 110 21.68 -14.99 -8.39
N LEU A 111 21.63 -14.58 -7.12
CA LEU A 111 22.12 -13.28 -6.66
C LEU A 111 23.54 -13.34 -6.07
N GLU A 112 24.09 -14.52 -5.79
CA GLU A 112 25.40 -14.67 -5.14
C GLU A 112 26.53 -13.95 -5.88
N LYS A 113 26.52 -13.97 -7.22
CA LYS A 113 27.53 -13.30 -8.06
C LYS A 113 27.60 -11.78 -7.86
N TYR A 114 26.57 -11.18 -7.26
CA TYR A 114 26.53 -9.75 -6.96
C TYR A 114 26.99 -9.43 -5.53
N HIS A 115 27.26 -10.45 -4.69
CA HIS A 115 27.64 -10.30 -3.29
C HIS A 115 26.77 -9.27 -2.53
N PRO A 116 25.44 -9.46 -2.49
CA PRO A 116 24.54 -8.47 -1.93
C PRO A 116 24.81 -8.26 -0.44
N VAL A 117 24.89 -6.99 -0.04
CA VAL A 117 24.98 -6.58 1.36
C VAL A 117 23.69 -5.83 1.72
N GLU A 118 23.03 -6.26 2.79
CA GLU A 118 21.83 -5.60 3.30
C GLU A 118 22.19 -4.20 3.82
N PHE A 119 21.60 -3.16 3.22
CA PHE A 119 21.80 -1.78 3.66
C PHE A 119 20.78 -1.36 4.73
N LEU A 120 19.49 -1.62 4.48
CA LEU A 120 18.38 -1.41 5.42
C LEU A 120 17.51 -2.68 5.52
N PRO A 121 17.00 -3.02 6.73
CA PRO A 121 17.34 -2.42 8.02
C PRO A 121 18.78 -2.70 8.47
N GLY A 122 19.50 -3.56 7.75
CA GLY A 122 20.92 -3.82 7.95
C GLY A 122 21.18 -5.11 8.75
N PRO A 123 22.39 -5.68 8.62
CA PRO A 123 22.70 -7.00 9.18
C PRO A 123 22.75 -7.03 10.72
N SER A 124 22.86 -5.87 11.37
CA SER A 124 22.86 -5.76 12.83
C SER A 124 21.47 -5.92 13.45
N VAL A 125 20.40 -5.77 12.65
CA VAL A 125 19.04 -6.01 13.14
C VAL A 125 18.79 -7.50 13.19
N GLY A 126 18.55 -8.00 14.41
CA GLY A 126 18.27 -9.40 14.70
C GLY A 126 17.05 -9.94 13.95
N ASP A 127 16.84 -11.25 14.06
CA ASP A 127 15.74 -11.95 13.38
C ASP A 127 14.52 -12.20 14.28
N ASP A 128 14.50 -11.64 15.49
CA ASP A 128 13.34 -11.71 16.38
C ASP A 128 12.21 -10.75 15.94
N ASP A 129 10.96 -11.12 16.27
CA ASP A 129 9.78 -10.37 15.83
C ASP A 129 9.78 -8.91 16.30
N ALA A 130 10.24 -8.64 17.53
CA ALA A 130 10.23 -7.30 18.10
C ALA A 130 11.21 -6.37 17.38
N SER A 131 12.45 -6.84 17.16
CA SER A 131 13.48 -6.11 16.42
C SER A 131 13.06 -5.81 14.99
N LEU A 132 12.52 -6.82 14.29
CA LEU A 132 12.09 -6.67 12.90
C LEU A 132 10.86 -5.77 12.75
N ALA A 133 9.86 -5.91 13.62
CA ALA A 133 8.68 -5.04 13.60
C ALA A 133 9.04 -3.59 13.90
N LYS A 134 9.96 -3.36 14.85
CA LYS A 134 10.49 -2.01 15.12
C LYS A 134 11.21 -1.46 13.89
N ALA A 135 12.13 -2.24 13.32
CA ALA A 135 12.88 -1.84 12.14
C ALA A 135 11.97 -1.51 10.95
N ALA A 136 10.91 -2.32 10.72
CA ALA A 136 9.90 -2.04 9.71
C ALA A 136 9.15 -0.71 9.98
N GLY A 137 8.88 -0.39 11.24
CA GLY A 137 8.29 0.90 11.63
C GLY A 137 9.24 2.09 11.41
N ASP A 138 10.54 1.90 11.65
CA ASP A 138 11.55 2.95 11.50
C ASP A 138 11.85 3.29 10.02
N ILE A 139 11.82 2.28 9.13
CA ILE A 139 12.17 2.44 7.70
C ILE A 139 10.94 2.49 6.77
N GLY A 140 9.77 2.13 7.28
CA GLY A 140 8.55 1.99 6.49
C GLY A 140 8.04 3.32 5.95
N THR A 141 7.47 3.29 4.75
CA THR A 141 6.76 4.43 4.15
C THR A 141 5.47 3.99 3.48
N THR A 142 4.61 4.94 3.16
CA THR A 142 3.35 4.67 2.44
C THR A 142 3.59 4.50 0.95
N ILE A 143 2.86 3.57 0.33
CA ILE A 143 2.80 3.42 -1.13
C ILE A 143 1.62 4.18 -1.76
N PHE A 144 1.04 5.13 -1.03
CA PHE A 144 0.05 6.10 -1.53
C PHE A 144 -1.28 5.49 -2.01
N HIS A 145 -1.76 4.43 -1.34
CA HIS A 145 -3.04 3.78 -1.64
C HIS A 145 -4.06 3.87 -0.47
N PRO A 146 -4.43 5.06 0.03
CA PRO A 146 -5.48 5.17 1.05
C PRO A 146 -6.86 4.80 0.47
N VAL A 147 -7.68 4.11 1.27
CA VAL A 147 -9.03 3.67 0.90
C VAL A 147 -9.94 3.67 2.14
N GLY A 148 -11.24 3.43 1.95
CA GLY A 148 -12.16 3.02 3.03
C GLY A 148 -12.65 4.11 3.98
N THR A 149 -12.36 5.38 3.72
CA THR A 149 -12.82 6.49 4.58
C THR A 149 -14.31 6.80 4.48
N ALA A 150 -15.00 6.30 3.46
CA ALA A 150 -16.45 6.37 3.30
C ALA A 150 -16.99 5.00 2.87
N LYS A 151 -16.64 3.96 3.63
CA LYS A 151 -16.82 2.57 3.20
C LYS A 151 -18.27 2.24 2.83
N MET A 152 -18.39 1.39 1.82
CA MET A 152 -19.62 0.71 1.46
C MET A 152 -19.95 -0.37 2.50
N GLY A 153 -21.22 -0.59 2.79
CA GLY A 153 -21.66 -1.68 3.65
C GLY A 153 -23.15 -1.94 3.55
N THR A 154 -23.60 -2.99 4.23
CA THR A 154 -25.03 -3.33 4.32
C THR A 154 -25.75 -2.36 5.26
N ALA A 155 -27.08 -2.32 5.19
CA ALA A 155 -27.88 -1.50 6.12
C ALA A 155 -27.67 -1.86 7.61
N SER A 156 -27.19 -3.08 7.90
CA SER A 156 -26.85 -3.53 9.27
C SER A 156 -25.45 -3.11 9.72
N ASP A 157 -24.61 -2.59 8.84
CA ASP A 157 -23.27 -2.14 9.15
C ASP A 157 -23.31 -0.68 9.62
N ALA A 158 -23.32 -0.48 10.95
CA ALA A 158 -23.40 0.84 11.56
C ALA A 158 -22.23 1.78 11.21
N SER A 159 -21.16 1.25 10.60
CA SER A 159 -19.99 2.02 10.17
C SER A 159 -19.95 2.27 8.66
N ALA A 160 -20.97 1.82 7.92
CA ALA A 160 -21.11 2.10 6.49
C ALA A 160 -21.51 3.55 6.25
N VAL A 161 -20.91 4.16 5.23
CA VAL A 161 -21.24 5.52 4.78
C VAL A 161 -22.10 5.49 3.51
N VAL A 162 -21.90 4.48 2.67
CA VAL A 162 -22.72 4.25 1.48
C VAL A 162 -23.26 2.82 1.41
N ASP A 163 -24.37 2.65 0.72
CA ASP A 163 -24.95 1.33 0.42
C ASP A 163 -24.31 0.65 -0.81
N GLU A 164 -24.81 -0.53 -1.17
CA GLU A 164 -24.32 -1.32 -2.30
C GLU A 164 -24.49 -0.66 -3.69
N ARG A 165 -25.30 0.41 -3.76
CA ARG A 165 -25.47 1.27 -4.95
C ARG A 165 -24.68 2.57 -4.83
N LEU A 166 -23.75 2.67 -3.88
CA LEU A 166 -22.90 3.82 -3.60
C LEU A 166 -23.67 5.07 -3.14
N ARG A 167 -24.91 4.90 -2.65
CA ARG A 167 -25.75 5.99 -2.18
C ARG A 167 -25.42 6.31 -0.73
N PHE A 168 -25.26 7.58 -0.43
CA PHE A 168 -24.95 8.04 0.92
C PHE A 168 -26.12 7.76 1.87
N HIS A 169 -25.83 7.15 3.03
CA HIS A 169 -26.86 6.89 4.03
C HIS A 169 -27.36 8.19 4.66
N GLY A 170 -28.68 8.41 4.62
CA GLY A 170 -29.34 9.56 5.25
C GLY A 170 -29.45 10.82 4.39
N ILE A 171 -28.85 10.85 3.19
CA ILE A 171 -28.99 11.98 2.26
C ILE A 171 -29.41 11.46 0.88
N LYS A 172 -30.63 11.83 0.46
CA LYS A 172 -31.15 11.48 -0.87
C LYS A 172 -30.38 12.23 -1.96
N GLY A 173 -30.12 11.56 -3.08
CA GLY A 173 -29.47 12.15 -4.25
C GLY A 173 -27.95 12.34 -4.13
N LEU A 174 -27.33 11.90 -3.02
CA LEU A 174 -25.88 11.96 -2.83
C LEU A 174 -25.24 10.57 -2.97
N ARG A 175 -24.10 10.50 -3.66
CA ARG A 175 -23.28 9.29 -3.81
C ARG A 175 -21.81 9.59 -3.58
N VAL A 176 -21.04 8.54 -3.27
CA VAL A 176 -19.57 8.57 -3.24
C VAL A 176 -19.05 7.52 -4.21
N VAL A 177 -18.20 7.90 -5.17
CA VAL A 177 -17.72 7.01 -6.23
C VAL A 177 -16.21 7.17 -6.39
N ASP A 178 -15.45 6.60 -5.46
CA ASP A 178 -13.99 6.66 -5.45
C ASP A 178 -13.37 5.51 -4.63
N ALA A 179 -12.09 5.59 -4.27
CA ALA A 179 -11.44 4.56 -3.46
C ALA A 179 -11.94 4.52 -1.99
N SER A 180 -12.58 5.58 -1.50
CA SER A 180 -13.04 5.66 -0.12
C SER A 180 -14.18 4.69 0.19
N VAL A 181 -14.90 4.21 -0.83
CA VAL A 181 -16.00 3.24 -0.63
C VAL A 181 -15.52 1.80 -0.45
N MET A 182 -14.26 1.50 -0.68
CA MET A 182 -13.74 0.14 -0.53
C MET A 182 -13.80 -0.28 0.95
N PRO A 183 -14.55 -1.34 1.33
CA PRO A 183 -14.64 -1.77 2.74
C PRO A 183 -13.30 -2.24 3.30
N THR A 184 -12.52 -2.88 2.43
CA THR A 184 -11.14 -3.29 2.66
C THR A 184 -10.33 -2.98 1.41
N ILE A 185 -9.03 -2.70 1.58
CA ILE A 185 -8.14 -2.50 0.44
C ILE A 185 -8.03 -3.77 -0.39
N THR A 186 -8.04 -3.63 -1.70
CA THR A 186 -7.76 -4.73 -2.62
C THR A 186 -6.29 -5.12 -2.56
N SER A 187 -5.97 -6.40 -2.75
CA SER A 187 -4.58 -6.84 -2.84
C SER A 187 -3.95 -6.40 -4.16
N GLY A 188 -3.20 -5.31 -4.11
CA GLY A 188 -2.49 -4.69 -5.23
C GLY A 188 -2.67 -3.17 -5.24
N ASN A 189 -2.30 -2.53 -6.34
CA ASN A 189 -2.49 -1.09 -6.53
C ASN A 189 -3.98 -0.75 -6.69
N THR A 190 -4.41 0.37 -6.10
CA THR A 190 -5.84 0.72 -5.98
C THR A 190 -6.42 1.46 -7.19
N ASN A 191 -5.59 1.96 -8.11
CA ASN A 191 -6.06 2.75 -9.25
C ASN A 191 -7.08 2.00 -10.14
N THR A 192 -6.76 0.76 -10.55
CA THR A 192 -7.67 -0.02 -11.40
C THR A 192 -8.97 -0.39 -10.67
N PRO A 193 -8.95 -0.86 -9.42
CA PRO A 193 -10.16 -1.00 -8.61
C PRO A 193 -11.00 0.28 -8.52
N THR A 194 -10.38 1.45 -8.34
CA THR A 194 -11.08 2.74 -8.31
C THR A 194 -11.75 3.05 -9.65
N ALA A 195 -11.06 2.82 -10.77
CA ALA A 195 -11.64 3.01 -12.10
C ALA A 195 -12.84 2.08 -12.34
N MET A 196 -12.78 0.82 -11.86
CA MET A 196 -13.90 -0.11 -11.95
C MET A 196 -15.10 0.35 -11.10
N ILE A 197 -14.85 0.86 -9.88
CA ILE A 197 -15.89 1.47 -9.04
C ILE A 197 -16.56 2.64 -9.77
N ALA A 198 -15.77 3.49 -10.44
CA ALA A 198 -16.27 4.61 -11.22
C ALA A 198 -17.16 4.16 -12.39
N GLU A 199 -16.70 3.19 -13.17
CA GLU A 199 -17.45 2.62 -14.30
C GLU A 199 -18.78 2.03 -13.84
N LYS A 200 -18.76 1.18 -12.80
CA LYS A 200 -19.96 0.57 -12.25
C LYS A 200 -20.91 1.60 -11.63
N GLY A 201 -20.36 2.58 -10.91
CA GLY A 201 -21.11 3.67 -10.28
C GLY A 201 -21.81 4.55 -11.31
N ALA A 202 -21.16 4.86 -12.44
CA ALA A 202 -21.77 5.58 -13.54
C ALA A 202 -22.96 4.80 -14.14
N GLY A 203 -22.81 3.49 -14.34
CA GLY A 203 -23.91 2.62 -14.76
C GLY A 203 -25.11 2.66 -13.82
N MET A 204 -24.89 2.54 -12.51
CA MET A 204 -25.95 2.60 -11.50
C MET A 204 -26.67 3.97 -11.46
N ILE A 205 -25.95 5.06 -11.71
CA ILE A 205 -26.53 6.41 -11.78
C ILE A 205 -27.46 6.52 -13.00
N LEU A 206 -27.03 6.02 -14.16
CA LEU A 206 -27.84 6.04 -15.37
C LEU A 206 -29.08 5.13 -15.26
N GLU A 207 -28.95 3.97 -14.62
CA GLU A 207 -30.08 3.08 -14.33
C GLU A 207 -31.14 3.76 -13.46
N ASP A 208 -30.72 4.42 -12.39
CA ASP A 208 -31.65 5.05 -11.42
C ASP A 208 -32.25 6.37 -11.92
N ALA A 209 -31.73 6.91 -13.04
CA ALA A 209 -32.24 8.11 -13.69
C ALA A 209 -33.29 7.83 -14.80
N ARG A 210 -33.53 6.55 -15.11
CA ARG A 210 -34.60 6.11 -16.02
C ARG A 210 -35.92 5.97 -15.27
#